data_AF-A0AAX0RWH3-F1
#
_entry.id   AF-A0AAX0RWH3-F1
#
_cell.length_a   1.000
_cell.length_b   1.000
_cell.length_c   1.000
_cell.angle_alpha   90.00
_cell.angle_beta   90.00
_cell.angle_gamma   90.00
#
_symmetry.space_group_name_H-M   'P 1'
#
loop_
_entity.id
_entity.type
_entity.pdbx_description
1 polymer ?
#
loop_
_entity_poly.entity_id
_entity_poly.type
_entity_poly.pdbx_seq_one_letter_code
_entity_poly.pdbx_strand_id
1 'polypeptide(L)' 'MYPISLQPKLLRVLQEKEIERVGGNKSLPVNVRVITVTHRNLEEIVQNGTFREDLYYRINVIPLHTKL' A
#
# COMPACT_ATOMS: atom_id res chain seq x y z
N MET A 1 -7.57 9.85 1.44
CA MET A 1 -7.95 8.74 2.33
C MET A 1 -7.93 7.46 1.52
N TYR A 2 -6.96 6.57 1.72
CA TYR A 2 -6.95 5.27 1.02
C TYR A 2 -8.15 4.47 1.52
N PRO A 3 -9.12 4.08 0.66
CA PRO A 3 -10.22 3.24 1.08
C PRO A 3 -9.68 1.97 1.73
N ILE A 4 -10.24 1.55 2.87
CA ILE A 4 -9.81 0.32 3.55
C ILE A 4 -9.88 -0.89 2.60
N SER A 5 -10.85 -0.89 1.68
CA SER A 5 -11.04 -1.89 0.64
C SER A 5 -9.93 -1.94 -0.41
N LEU A 6 -9.12 -0.89 -0.55
CA LEU A 6 -8.01 -0.83 -1.50
C LEU A 6 -6.71 -1.38 -0.90
N GLN A 7 -6.55 -1.31 0.42
CA GLN A 7 -5.31 -1.74 1.10
C GLN A 7 -4.96 -3.22 0.84
N PRO A 8 -5.91 -4.18 0.89
CA PRO A 8 -5.62 -5.58 0.54
C PRO A 8 -5.18 -5.75 -0.90
N LYS A 9 -5.75 -4.97 -1.84
CA LYS A 9 -5.38 -5.04 -3.25
C LYS A 9 -3.94 -4.57 -3.45
N LEU A 10 -3.56 -3.44 -2.84
CA LEU A 10 -2.19 -2.94 -2.91
C LEU A 10 -1.20 -3.92 -2.28
N LEU A 11 -1.54 -4.50 -1.13
CA LEU A 11 -0.72 -5.52 -0.48
C LEU A 11 -0.47 -6.71 -1.42
N ARG A 12 -1.51 -7.19 -2.11
CA ARG A 12 -1.38 -8.28 -3.09
C ARG A 12 -0.44 -7.92 -4.24
N VAL A 13 -0.52 -6.70 -4.78
CA VAL A 13 0.43 -6.24 -5.83
C VAL A 13 1.87 -6.25 -5.33
N LEU A 14 2.11 -5.79 -4.09
CA LEU A 14 3.45 -5.75 -3.50
C LEU A 14 4.04 -7.15 -3.25
N GLN A 15 3.19 -8.13 -2.92
CA GLN A 15 3.60 -9.50 -2.63
C GLN A 15 3.74 -10.37 -3.89
N GLU A 16 2.71 -10.37 -4.73
CA GLU A 16 2.60 -11.27 -5.88
C GLU A 16 3.22 -10.68 -7.15
N LYS A 17 3.42 -9.36 -7.21
CA LYS A 17 3.82 -8.63 -8.43
C LYS A 17 2.87 -8.87 -9.60
N GLU A 18 1.58 -9.00 -9.29
CA GLU A 18 0.50 -9.19 -10.25
C GLU A 18 -0.65 -8.23 -9.98
N ILE A 19 -1.42 -7.93 -11.02
CA ILE A 19 -2.66 -7.15 -10.92
C ILE A 19 -3.80 -7.86 -11.65
N GLU A 20 -5.03 -7.60 -11.20
CA GLU A 20 -6.26 -7.97 -11.91
C GLU A 20 -6.97 -6.68 -12.35
N ARG A 21 -7.49 -6.66 -13.58
CA ARG A 21 -8.33 -5.54 -14.06
C ARG A 21 -9.66 -5.55 -13.31
N VAL A 22 -10.27 -4.38 -13.13
CA VAL A 22 -11.63 -4.29 -12.55
C VAL A 22 -12.60 -5.09 -13.42
N GLY A 23 -13.29 -6.06 -12.81
CA GLY A 23 -14.21 -6.97 -13.51
C GLY A 23 -13.53 -8.11 -14.29
N GLY A 24 -12.19 -8.19 -14.29
CA GLY A 24 -11.45 -9.32 -14.83
C GLY A 24 -10.97 -10.27 -13.74
N ASN A 25 -10.69 -11.52 -14.11
CA ASN A 25 -10.13 -12.56 -13.24
C ASN A 25 -8.74 -13.04 -13.68
N LYS A 26 -8.15 -12.39 -14.70
CA LYS A 26 -6.82 -12.70 -15.20
C LYS A 26 -5.79 -11.91 -14.41
N SER A 27 -4.90 -12.62 -13.72
CA SER A 27 -3.65 -12.06 -13.20
C SER A 27 -2.73 -11.63 -14.34
N LEU A 28 -2.17 -10.43 -14.21
CA LEU A 28 -1.19 -9.87 -15.13
C LEU A 28 0.10 -9.54 -14.36
N PRO A 29 1.25 -10.13 -14.72
CA PRO A 29 2.51 -9.83 -14.05
C PRO A 29 2.93 -8.39 -14.33
N VAL A 30 3.49 -7.73 -13.32
CA VAL A 30 3.97 -6.35 -13.40
C VAL A 30 5.34 -6.21 -12.75
N ASN A 31 6.18 -5.36 -13.34
CA ASN A 31 7.43 -4.92 -12.73
C ASN A 31 7.32 -3.43 -12.42
N VAL A 32 7.04 -3.11 -11.16
CA VAL A 32 6.76 -1.74 -10.73
C VAL A 32 7.60 -1.38 -9.51
N ARG A 33 7.98 -0.09 -9.43
CA ARG A 33 8.53 0.52 -8.23
C ARG A 33 7.42 1.35 -7.58
N VAL A 34 7.15 1.07 -6.30
CA VAL A 34 6.12 1.79 -5.55
C VAL A 34 6.79 2.89 -4.72
N ILE A 35 6.24 4.11 -4.82
CA ILE A 35 6.66 5.27 -4.02
C ILE A 35 5.39 5.80 -3.34
N THR A 36 5.43 5.94 -2.02
CA THR A 36 4.31 6.41 -1.21
C THR A 36 4.66 7.72 -0.53
N VAL A 37 3.69 8.66 -0.49
CA VAL A 37 3.81 9.93 0.23
C VAL A 37 2.53 10.15 1.02
N THR A 38 2.65 10.62 2.25
CA THR A 38 1.52 10.94 3.14
C THR A 38 1.88 12.08 4.07
N HIS A 39 0.93 12.96 4.34
CA HIS A 39 1.05 14.00 5.38
C HIS A 39 0.55 13.52 6.75
N ARG A 40 -0.06 12.34 6.81
CA ARG A 40 -0.59 11.75 8.04
C ARG A 40 0.44 10.82 8.66
N ASN A 41 0.49 10.81 9.99
CA ASN A 41 1.29 9.85 10.74
C ASN A 41 0.74 8.43 10.50
N LEU A 42 1.53 7.57 9.83
CA LEU A 42 1.13 6.21 9.51
C LEU A 42 1.00 5.33 10.75
N GLU A 43 1.87 5.52 11.74
CA GLU A 43 1.87 4.73 12.99
C GLU A 43 0.57 4.96 13.77
N GLU A 44 0.13 6.21 13.87
CA GLU A 44 -1.12 6.59 14.54
C GLU A 44 -2.34 5.95 13.84
N ILE A 45 -2.42 6.02 12.51
CA ILE A 45 -3.57 5.47 11.79
C ILE A 45 -3.57 3.93 11.75
N VAL A 46 -2.41 3.29 11.91
CA VAL A 46 -2.30 1.83 12.15
C VAL A 46 -2.85 1.49 13.53
N GLN A 47 -2.44 2.22 14.58
CA GLN A 47 -2.97 2.02 15.94
C GLN A 47 -4.49 2.24 16.00
N ASN A 48 -5.01 3.21 15.26
CA ASN A 48 -6.44 3.49 15.16
C ASN A 48 -7.21 2.48 14.28
N GLY A 49 -6.55 1.45 13.73
CA GLY A 49 -7.17 0.40 12.93
C GLY A 49 -7.67 0.85 11.54
N THR A 50 -7.29 2.06 11.11
CA THR A 50 -7.72 2.63 9.81
C THR A 50 -6.70 2.35 8.70
N PHE A 51 -5.53 1.82 9.06
CA PHE A 51 -4.51 1.35 8.14
C PHE A 51 -3.99 -0.01 8.58
N ARG A 52 -3.85 -0.95 7.63
CA ARG A 52 -3.38 -2.29 7.94
C ARG A 52 -1.89 -2.28 8.28
N GLU A 53 -1.57 -2.87 9.42
CA GLU A 53 -0.20 -3.04 9.90
C GLU A 53 0.68 -3.81 8.87
N ASP A 54 0.14 -4.83 8.23
CA ASP A 54 0.87 -5.64 7.27
C ASP A 54 1.25 -4.89 5.98
N LEU A 55 0.43 -3.92 5.55
CA LEU A 55 0.76 -3.01 4.46
C LEU A 55 1.78 -1.97 4.90
N TYR A 56 1.67 -1.45 6.13
CA TYR A 56 2.60 -0.47 6.69
C TYR A 56 4.03 -0.99 6.65
N TYR A 57 4.28 -2.20 7.15
CA TYR A 57 5.63 -2.78 7.13
C TYR A 57 6.18 -3.04 5.72
N ARG A 58 5.34 -3.20 4.69
CA ARG A 58 5.82 -3.37 3.29
C ARG A 58 6.22 -2.05 2.64
N ILE A 59 5.54 -0.95 2.95
CA ILE A 59 5.81 0.34 2.31
C ILE A 59 6.80 1.19 3.12
N ASN A 60 6.90 0.98 4.44
CA ASN A 60 7.76 1.77 5.33
C ASN A 60 9.20 1.21 5.45
N VAL A 61 9.79 0.77 4.32
CA VAL A 61 11.13 0.16 4.33
C VAL A 61 12.23 1.22 4.30
N ILE A 62 12.06 2.27 3.49
CA ILE A 62 12.99 3.41 3.39
C ILE A 62 12.19 4.69 3.63
N PRO A 63 11.97 5.07 4.90
CA PRO A 63 11.25 6.30 5.22
C PRO A 63 12.10 7.51 4.83
N LEU A 64 11.48 8.45 4.13
CA LEU A 64 12.06 9.74 3.80
C LEU A 64 11.19 10.84 4.41
N HIS A 65 11.80 11.70 5.22
CA HIS A 65 11.15 12.85 5.81
C HIS A 65 11.61 14.10 5.09
N THR A 66 10.68 14.79 4.42
CA THR A 66 10.94 16.10 3.84
C THR A 66 10.88 17.16 4.93
N LYS A 67 11.88 18.03 5.00
CA LYS A 67 11.80 19.25 5.80
C LYS A 67 11.00 20.27 5.00
N LEU A 68 9.74 20.46 5.35
CA LEU A 68 8.93 21.61 4.96
C LEU A 68 8.44 22.27 6.25
#